data_AF-A0A3C1RUR0-F1
#
_entry.id   AF-A0A3C1RUR0-F1
#
_cell.length_a   1.000
_cell.length_b   1.000
_cell.length_c   1.000
_cell.angle_alpha   90.00
_cell.angle_beta   90.00
_cell.angle_gamma   90.00
#
_symmetry.space_group_name_H-M   'P 1'
#
loop_
_entity.id
_entity.type
_entity.pdbx_description
1 polymer ?
#
loop_
_entity_poly.entity_id
_entity_poly.type
_entity_poly.pdbx_seq_one_letter_code
_entity_poly.pdbx_strand_id
1 'polypeptide(L)'
;EFIGSPPMNFIPIQFIAPLLITHAQFRLTLPDIWQTVLPRQKEEKLLLGIRPEHLIVSCPAIKNLPVIVDRMEALGHETLLWVHLFGENHLNSSLQVRIP
;
A
#
# COMPACT_ATOMS: atom_id res chain seq x y z
N GLU A 1 10.60 -3.08 -11.70
CA GLU A 1 10.85 -3.86 -10.46
C GLU A 1 12.02 -4.80 -10.71
N PHE A 2 13.04 -4.78 -9.85
CA PHE A 2 14.32 -5.43 -10.14
C PHE A 2 14.77 -6.41 -9.03
N ILE A 3 14.22 -6.29 -7.80
CA ILE A 3 14.60 -7.11 -6.64
C ILE A 3 13.38 -7.42 -5.74
N GLY A 4 13.15 -8.72 -5.49
CA GLY A 4 12.07 -9.25 -4.65
C GLY A 4 10.99 -9.94 -5.49
N SER A 5 10.53 -11.10 -5.02
CA SER A 5 9.45 -11.88 -5.63
C SER A 5 8.41 -12.21 -4.56
N PRO A 6 7.14 -11.78 -4.70
CA PRO A 6 6.62 -10.90 -5.75
C PRO A 6 7.20 -9.46 -5.67
N PRO A 7 7.05 -8.66 -6.73
CA PRO A 7 7.57 -7.30 -6.74
C PRO A 7 6.91 -6.35 -5.72
N MET A 8 7.51 -5.17 -5.54
CA MET A 8 6.99 -4.14 -4.63
C MET A 8 5.71 -3.49 -5.17
N ASN A 9 4.69 -3.36 -4.32
CA ASN A 9 3.50 -2.59 -4.65
C ASN A 9 3.78 -1.09 -4.64
N PHE A 10 3.15 -0.36 -5.56
CA PHE A 10 3.25 1.09 -5.64
C PHE A 10 1.87 1.73 -5.60
N ILE A 11 1.63 2.60 -4.62
CA ILE A 11 0.36 3.31 -4.43
C ILE A 11 0.61 4.82 -4.61
N PRO A 12 -0.03 5.49 -5.57
CA PRO A 12 0.03 6.95 -5.67
C PRO A 12 -0.62 7.60 -4.46
N ILE A 13 0.07 8.51 -3.79
CA ILE A 13 -0.44 9.20 -2.60
C ILE A 13 -0.21 10.70 -2.65
N GLN A 14 -0.94 11.42 -1.81
CA GLN A 14 -0.72 12.83 -1.55
C GLN A 14 -0.02 12.97 -0.19
N PHE A 15 1.19 13.52 -0.20
CA PHE A 15 1.88 13.94 1.00
C PHE A 15 1.47 15.36 1.38
N ILE A 16 1.28 15.57 2.69
CA ILE A 16 0.96 16.85 3.32
C ILE A 16 1.95 17.03 4.47
N ALA A 17 2.72 18.11 4.44
CA ALA A 17 3.71 18.39 5.47
C ALA A 17 3.05 18.55 6.86
N PRO A 18 3.72 18.12 7.94
CA PRO A 18 5.09 17.60 7.94
C PRO A 18 5.22 16.08 7.71
N LEU A 19 4.19 15.28 7.99
CA LEU A 19 4.31 13.82 8.06
C LEU A 19 3.01 13.09 7.72
N LEU A 20 2.10 13.72 6.99
CA LEU A 20 0.80 13.11 6.70
C LEU A 20 0.77 12.61 5.26
N ILE A 21 0.50 11.32 5.09
CA ILE A 21 0.11 10.73 3.81
C ILE A 21 -1.41 10.62 3.77
N THR A 22 -2.00 11.04 2.65
CA THR A 22 -3.42 10.88 2.38
C THR A 22 -3.64 10.16 1.06
N HIS A 23 -4.68 9.32 1.06
CA HIS A 23 -5.19 8.58 -0.08
C HIS A 23 -6.72 8.55 0.02
N ALA A 24 -7.42 8.23 -1.07
CA ALA A 24 -8.89 8.14 -1.04
C ALA A 24 -9.40 7.13 0.01
N GLN A 25 -8.66 6.03 0.22
CA GLN A 25 -9.04 4.93 1.10
C GLN A 25 -8.39 4.98 2.49
N PHE A 26 -7.33 5.75 2.70
CA PHE A 26 -6.60 5.74 3.98
C PHE A 26 -5.87 7.04 4.25
N ARG A 27 -5.51 7.24 5.52
CA ARG A 27 -4.59 8.29 5.96
C ARG A 27 -3.58 7.68 6.93
N LEU A 28 -2.33 8.10 6.80
CA LEU A 28 -1.23 7.58 7.60
C LEU A 28 -0.35 8.74 8.07
N THR A 29 -0.16 8.85 9.38
CA THR A 29 0.88 9.70 9.95
C THR A 29 2.19 8.92 9.95
N LEU A 30 3.21 9.49 9.31
CA LEU A 30 4.55 8.92 9.24
C LEU A 30 5.30 9.18 10.56
N PRO A 31 6.21 8.27 10.95
CA PRO A 31 7.10 8.51 12.09
C PRO A 31 8.04 9.71 11.87
N ASP A 32 8.49 10.35 12.96
CA ASP A 32 9.33 11.57 12.92
C ASP A 32 10.67 11.39 12.20
N ILE A 33 11.16 10.15 12.09
CA ILE A 33 12.38 9.83 11.33
C ILE A 33 12.33 10.30 9.87
N TRP A 34 11.13 10.48 9.32
CA TRP A 34 10.93 10.92 7.93
C TRP A 34 11.01 12.43 7.73
N GLN A 35 10.98 13.25 8.80
CA GLN A 35 10.96 14.72 8.69
C GLN A 35 12.21 15.28 7.97
N THR A 36 13.34 14.59 8.06
CA THR A 36 14.62 15.05 7.50
C THR A 36 14.77 14.75 6.02
N VAL A 37 14.02 13.78 5.49
CA VAL A 37 14.15 13.28 4.10
C VAL A 37 12.96 13.65 3.23
N LEU A 38 11.81 13.95 3.82
CA LEU A 38 10.60 14.30 3.07
C LEU A 38 10.61 15.78 2.64
N PRO A 39 9.89 16.09 1.55
CA PRO A 39 9.75 17.46 1.07
C PRO A 39 9.21 18.38 2.16
N ARG A 40 9.78 19.58 2.28
CA ARG A 40 9.25 20.63 3.17
C ARG A 40 8.10 21.42 2.55
N GLN A 41 7.76 21.10 1.31
CA GLN A 41 6.65 21.70 0.57
C GLN A 41 5.33 21.30 1.23
N LYS A 42 4.34 22.20 1.18
CA LYS A 42 3.07 21.99 1.89
C LYS A 42 2.38 20.71 1.44
N GLU A 43 2.38 20.45 0.13
CA GLU A 43 1.69 19.31 -0.50
C GLU A 43 2.48 18.82 -1.72
N GLU A 44 2.69 17.50 -1.85
CA GLU A 44 3.35 16.88 -3.00
C GLU A 44 2.79 15.48 -3.31
N LYS A 45 2.71 15.10 -4.60
CA LYS A 45 2.31 13.74 -5.02
C LYS A 45 3.52 12.82 -4.98
N LEU A 46 3.43 11.71 -4.24
CA LEU A 46 4.50 10.72 -4.13
C LEU A 46 3.98 9.32 -4.49
N LEU A 47 4.92 8.40 -4.68
CA LEU A 47 4.62 6.97 -4.87
C LEU A 47 5.04 6.20 -3.62
N LEU A 48 4.06 5.64 -2.90
CA LEU A 48 4.30 4.82 -1.72
C LEU A 48 4.63 3.39 -2.15
N GLY A 49 5.85 2.95 -1.85
CA GLY A 49 6.29 1.57 -2.06
C GLY A 49 6.05 0.70 -0.83
N ILE A 50 5.38 -0.45 -0.99
CA ILE A 50 5.22 -1.46 0.08
C ILE A 50 5.42 -2.88 -0.49
N ARG A 51 6.23 -3.69 0.18
CA ARG A 51 6.42 -5.09 -0.24
C ARG A 51 5.18 -5.94 0.07
N PRO A 52 4.82 -6.92 -0.78
CA PRO A 52 3.67 -7.79 -0.56
C PRO A 52 3.64 -8.49 0.80
N GLU A 53 4.81 -8.89 1.32
CA GLU A 53 4.97 -9.56 2.60
C GLU A 53 4.84 -8.65 3.83
N HIS A 54 4.81 -7.33 3.64
CA HIS A 54 4.59 -6.37 4.72
C HIS A 54 3.12 -5.98 4.90
N LEU A 55 2.23 -6.53 4.06
CA LEU A 55 0.78 -6.38 4.20
C LEU A 55 0.23 -7.54 5.03
N ILE A 56 -0.61 -7.22 6.01
CA ILE A 56 -1.14 -8.18 6.97
C ILE A 56 -2.67 -8.18 6.89
N VAL A 57 -3.26 -9.36 6.75
CA VAL A 57 -4.71 -9.53 6.84
C VAL A 57 -5.15 -9.33 8.28
N SER A 58 -6.14 -8.48 8.49
CA SER A 58 -6.66 -8.14 9.81
C SER A 58 -8.16 -7.93 9.78
N CYS A 59 -8.79 -7.96 10.96
CA CYS A 59 -10.22 -7.65 11.08
C CYS A 59 -10.52 -6.23 10.57
N PRO A 60 -11.71 -5.96 10.03
CA PRO A 60 -12.07 -4.63 9.54
C PRO A 60 -11.88 -3.53 10.58
N ALA A 61 -11.13 -2.48 10.23
CA ALA A 61 -10.90 -1.31 11.08
C ALA A 61 -10.67 -0.05 10.24
N ILE A 62 -10.96 1.12 10.81
CA ILE A 62 -10.86 2.44 10.13
C ILE A 62 -9.44 2.71 9.61
N LYS A 63 -8.41 2.17 10.28
CA LYS A 63 -7.00 2.37 9.91
C LYS A 63 -6.48 1.35 8.90
N ASN A 64 -7.30 0.36 8.52
CA ASN A 64 -6.90 -0.68 7.59
C ASN A 64 -7.20 -0.26 6.16
N LEU A 65 -6.54 -0.92 5.22
CA LEU A 65 -6.73 -0.73 3.79
C LEU A 65 -7.82 -1.69 3.29
N PRO A 66 -9.05 -1.23 3.04
CA PRO A 66 -10.08 -2.10 2.48
C PRO A 66 -9.73 -2.42 1.03
N VAL A 67 -9.81 -3.71 0.68
CA VAL A 67 -9.48 -4.21 -0.65
C VAL A 67 -10.51 -5.22 -1.11
N ILE A 68 -10.59 -5.42 -2.42
CA ILE A 68 -11.36 -6.48 -3.07
C ILE A 68 -10.36 -7.46 -3.68
N VAL A 69 -10.59 -8.76 -3.48
CA VAL A 69 -9.73 -9.82 -4.02
C VAL A 69 -10.14 -10.13 -5.46
N ASP A 70 -9.19 -10.00 -6.39
CA ASP A 70 -9.38 -10.27 -7.81
C ASP A 70 -8.92 -11.67 -8.20
N ARG A 71 -7.82 -12.11 -7.61
CA ARG A 71 -7.20 -13.42 -7.86
C ARG A 71 -6.52 -13.91 -6.59
N MET A 72 -6.52 -15.23 -6.45
CA MET A 72 -5.77 -15.95 -5.43
C MET A 72 -4.96 -17.07 -6.09
N GLU A 73 -3.73 -17.27 -5.64
CA GLU A 73 -2.89 -18.41 -6.00
C GLU A 73 -2.34 -19.06 -4.73
N ALA A 74 -2.60 -20.36 -4.56
CA ALA A 74 -2.11 -21.14 -3.44
C ALA A 74 -0.81 -21.85 -3.84
N LEU A 75 0.31 -21.49 -3.21
CA LEU A 75 1.65 -22.01 -3.51
C LEU A 75 2.10 -23.08 -2.49
N GLY A 76 1.16 -23.61 -1.70
CA GLY A 76 1.38 -24.62 -0.67
C GLY A 76 1.86 -24.05 0.65
N HIS A 77 3.01 -23.36 0.66
CA HIS A 77 3.59 -22.75 1.86
C HIS A 77 3.21 -21.28 2.07
N GLU A 78 2.54 -20.69 1.08
CA GLU A 78 2.03 -19.32 1.11
C GLU A 78 0.86 -19.18 0.11
N THR A 79 0.08 -18.13 0.27
CA THR A 79 -0.98 -17.71 -0.65
C THR A 79 -0.68 -16.31 -1.17
N LEU A 80 -0.65 -16.16 -2.49
CA LEU A 80 -0.51 -14.88 -3.15
C LEU A 80 -1.90 -14.36 -3.56
N LEU A 81 -2.23 -13.14 -3.13
CA LEU A 81 -3.46 -12.46 -3.52
C LEU A 81 -3.14 -11.30 -4.45
N TRP A 82 -3.94 -11.14 -5.49
CA TRP A 82 -4.06 -9.90 -6.23
C TRP A 82 -5.35 -9.23 -5.79
N VAL A 83 -5.22 -7.97 -5.42
CA VAL A 83 -6.31 -7.19 -4.86
C VAL A 83 -6.30 -5.80 -5.47
N HIS A 84 -7.44 -5.12 -5.48
CA HIS A 84 -7.49 -3.68 -5.72
C HIS A 84 -8.11 -2.97 -4.53
N LEU A 85 -7.79 -1.67 -4.42
CA LEU A 85 -8.35 -0.83 -3.37
C LEU A 85 -9.86 -0.70 -3.53
N PHE A 86 -10.58 -0.78 -2.42
CA PHE A 86 -12.04 -0.62 -2.44
C PHE A 86 -12.40 0.75 -3.06
N GLY A 87 -13.38 0.77 -3.96
CA GLY A 87 -13.79 2.00 -4.66
C GLY A 87 -12.87 2.44 -5.81
N GLU A 88 -11.83 1.68 -6.13
CA GLU A 88 -11.03 1.86 -7.35
C GLU A 88 -11.29 0.73 -8.36
N ASN A 89 -10.95 0.97 -9.63
CA ASN A 89 -11.08 -0.04 -10.67
C ASN A 89 -9.81 -0.91 -10.75
N HIS A 90 -9.98 -2.23 -10.80
CA HIS A 90 -8.90 -3.24 -10.87
C HIS A 90 -7.80 -2.98 -11.92
N LEU A 91 -8.12 -2.30 -13.04
CA LEU A 91 -7.18 -2.07 -14.14
C LEU A 91 -5.99 -1.15 -13.78
N ASN A 92 -6.14 -0.27 -12.78
CA ASN A 92 -5.15 0.79 -12.49
C ASN A 92 -4.49 0.70 -11.11
N SER A 93 -4.94 -0.22 -10.25
CA SER A 93 -4.49 -0.28 -8.85
C SER A 93 -4.48 -1.71 -8.29
N SER A 94 -4.01 -2.66 -9.09
CA SER A 94 -3.73 -4.01 -8.62
C SER A 94 -2.52 -4.00 -7.69
N LEU A 95 -2.69 -4.58 -6.50
CA LEU A 95 -1.69 -4.79 -5.47
C LEU A 95 -1.58 -6.30 -5.21
N GLN A 96 -0.39 -6.72 -4.79
CA GLN A 96 -0.09 -8.08 -4.39
C GLN A 96 0.07 -8.19 -2.87
N VAL A 97 -0.50 -9.22 -2.27
CA VAL A 97 -0.39 -9.52 -0.84
C VAL A 97 0.10 -10.94 -0.68
N ARG A 98 1.16 -11.14 0.13
CA ARG A 98 1.70 -12.47 0.41
C ARG A 98 1.32 -12.90 1.81
N ILE A 99 0.55 -13.98 1.92
CA ILE A 99 0.06 -14.53 3.18
C ILE A 99 0.79 -15.85 3.44
N PRO A 100 1.57 -15.97 4.52
CA PRO A 100 2.22 -17.23 4.91
C PRO A 100 1.21 -18.26 5.44
#